data_AF-A0A162VA84-F1
#
_entry.id   AF-A0A162VA84-F1
#
_cell.length_a   1.000
_cell.length_b   1.000
_cell.length_c   1.000
_cell.angle_alpha   90.00
_cell.angle_beta   90.00
_cell.angle_gamma   90.00
#
_symmetry.space_group_name_H-M   'P 1'
#
loop_
_entity.id
_entity.type
_entity.pdbx_description
1 polymer ?
#
loop_
_entity_poly.entity_id
_entity_poly.type
_entity_poly.pdbx_seq_one_letter_code
_entity_poly.pdbx_strand_id
1 'polypeptide(L)'
;PRSEQFKAENTILVGLMPGPKEPKSEEINHYLKPLVDKMIQLYLGIQIPTYQQTDGATVRAALLMVACDIPAARKTSGFTAHNSTCACYKCSNQFSRLPGTSSVDFHGFDCAQWRHRSDRANRVHAEEWNSASTPSERQQLKVEYGVRWSQLYRLGYFDLVRGTIIDPMHNLFL
;
A
#
# COMPACT_ATOMS: atom_id res chain seq x y z
N PRO A 1 -22.89 -6.33 -2.01
CA PRO A 1 -23.47 -6.37 -0.64
C PRO A 1 -22.49 -7.04 0.33
N ARG A 2 -22.44 -6.66 1.62
CA ARG A 2 -21.52 -7.30 2.60
C ARG A 2 -21.70 -8.82 2.67
N SER A 3 -22.95 -9.30 2.57
CA SER A 3 -23.31 -10.72 2.54
C SER A 3 -22.74 -11.50 1.35
N GLU A 4 -22.40 -10.82 0.26
CA GLU A 4 -21.81 -11.44 -0.94
C GLU A 4 -20.28 -11.38 -0.91
N GLN A 5 -19.71 -10.27 -0.42
CA GLN A 5 -18.26 -10.02 -0.46
C GLN A 5 -17.47 -11.06 0.33
N PHE A 6 -17.98 -11.52 1.47
CA PHE A 6 -17.28 -12.46 2.35
C PHE A 6 -17.63 -13.92 2.07
N LYS A 7 -18.35 -14.22 0.99
CA LYS A 7 -18.56 -15.61 0.57
C LYS A 7 -17.24 -16.21 0.09
N ALA A 8 -17.04 -17.49 0.40
CA ALA A 8 -15.85 -18.21 -0.03
C ALA A 8 -15.69 -18.21 -1.56
N GLU A 9 -16.78 -18.33 -2.32
CA GLU A 9 -16.76 -18.28 -3.79
C GLU A 9 -16.30 -16.93 -4.38
N ASN A 10 -16.40 -15.84 -3.60
CA ASN A 10 -15.98 -14.50 -4.00
C ASN A 10 -14.62 -14.10 -3.40
N THR A 11 -13.98 -15.00 -2.65
CA THR A 11 -12.71 -14.75 -1.96
C THR A 11 -11.61 -15.64 -2.55
N ILE A 12 -10.53 -15.03 -3.03
CA ILE A 12 -9.38 -15.76 -3.55
C ILE A 12 -8.21 -15.56 -2.58
N LEU A 13 -7.71 -16.66 -2.00
CA LEU A 13 -6.49 -16.64 -1.20
C LEU A 13 -5.27 -16.56 -2.13
N VAL A 14 -4.57 -15.43 -2.09
CA VAL A 14 -3.42 -15.16 -2.97
C VAL A 14 -2.07 -15.44 -2.33
N GLY A 15 -2.03 -15.63 -1.00
CA GLY A 15 -0.79 -15.91 -0.28
C GLY A 15 -1.02 -16.09 1.21
N LEU A 16 -0.08 -16.78 1.85
CA LEU A 16 -0.05 -17.01 3.30
C LEU A 16 1.31 -16.54 3.82
N MET A 17 1.32 -15.67 4.82
CA MET A 17 2.55 -15.27 5.52
C MET A 17 2.69 -16.12 6.78
N PRO A 18 3.79 -16.87 6.95
CA PRO A 18 4.00 -17.71 8.12
C PRO A 18 4.17 -16.87 9.39
N GLY A 19 3.53 -17.32 10.48
CA GLY A 19 3.76 -16.78 11.83
C GLY A 19 5.04 -17.35 12.47
N PRO A 20 5.34 -17.06 13.75
CA PRO A 20 4.50 -16.34 14.71
C PRO A 20 4.71 -14.82 14.72
N LYS A 21 5.76 -14.32 14.06
CA LYS A 21 6.08 -12.89 14.00
C LYS A 21 5.61 -12.31 12.69
N GLU A 22 5.09 -11.08 12.76
CA GLU A 22 4.74 -10.34 11.57
C GLU A 22 5.99 -10.06 10.72
N PRO A 23 5.93 -10.23 9.38
CA PRO A 23 7.07 -9.97 8.52
C PRO A 23 7.56 -8.54 8.66
N LYS A 24 8.87 -8.36 8.55
CA LYS A 24 9.45 -7.03 8.51
C LYS A 24 8.91 -6.29 7.29
N SER A 25 8.94 -4.97 7.39
CA SER A 25 8.49 -4.04 6.36
C SER A 25 8.96 -4.45 4.95
N GLU A 26 10.23 -4.80 4.77
CA GLU A 26 10.78 -5.15 3.45
C GLU A 26 10.45 -6.59 3.02
N GLU A 27 10.30 -7.51 3.98
CA GLU A 27 10.01 -8.92 3.70
C GLU A 27 8.63 -9.13 3.07
N ILE A 28 7.66 -8.26 3.36
CA ILE A 28 6.33 -8.30 2.74
C ILE A 28 6.41 -8.25 1.21
N ASN A 29 7.43 -7.60 0.65
CA ASN A 29 7.62 -7.51 -0.80
C ASN A 29 7.89 -8.87 -1.43
N HIS A 30 8.51 -9.81 -0.72
CA HIS A 30 8.71 -11.17 -1.22
C HIS A 30 7.37 -11.89 -1.42
N TYR A 31 6.39 -11.65 -0.54
CA TYR A 31 5.06 -12.24 -0.61
C TYR A 31 4.16 -11.52 -1.64
N LEU A 32 4.30 -10.21 -1.80
CA LEU A 32 3.52 -9.45 -2.78
C LEU A 32 3.99 -9.67 -4.22
N LYS A 33 5.28 -10.01 -4.42
CA LYS A 33 5.87 -10.13 -5.75
C LYS A 33 5.11 -11.11 -6.67
N PRO A 34 4.79 -12.36 -6.28
CA PRO A 34 4.05 -13.28 -7.14
C PRO A 34 2.66 -12.75 -7.53
N LEU A 35 1.94 -12.14 -6.58
CA LEU A 35 0.65 -11.52 -6.85
C LEU A 35 0.79 -10.40 -7.88
N VAL A 36 1.73 -9.48 -7.68
CA VAL A 36 1.98 -8.36 -8.58
C VAL A 36 2.38 -8.84 -9.98
N ASP A 37 3.23 -9.86 -10.08
CA ASP A 37 3.63 -10.46 -11.36
C ASP A 37 2.41 -10.99 -12.13
N LYS A 38 1.44 -11.63 -11.43
CA LYS A 38 0.18 -12.08 -12.04
C LYS A 38 -0.76 -10.93 -12.38
N MET A 39 -0.85 -9.91 -11.54
CA MET A 39 -1.70 -8.74 -11.81
C MET A 39 -1.23 -7.96 -13.05
N ILE A 40 0.08 -7.87 -13.30
CA ILE A 40 0.61 -7.26 -14.52
C ILE A 40 0.15 -8.05 -15.76
N GLN A 41 0.23 -9.39 -15.72
CA GLN A 41 -0.25 -10.25 -16.82
C GLN A 41 -1.76 -10.10 -17.03
N LEU A 42 -2.54 -10.12 -15.96
CA LEU A 42 -4.00 -9.95 -16.00
C LEU A 42 -4.40 -8.56 -16.50
N TYR A 43 -3.64 -7.51 -16.22
CA TYR A 43 -3.94 -6.18 -16.71
C TYR A 43 -3.79 -6.08 -18.23
N LEU A 44 -2.77 -6.72 -18.80
CA LEU A 44 -2.59 -6.84 -20.25
C LEU A 44 -3.67 -7.73 -20.87
N GLY A 45 -4.05 -8.78 -20.16
CA GLY A 45 -5.06 -9.77 -20.54
C GLY A 45 -4.42 -11.12 -20.85
N ILE A 46 -5.09 -12.18 -20.40
CA ILE A 46 -4.70 -13.57 -20.65
C ILE A 46 -5.85 -14.31 -21.31
N GLN A 47 -5.55 -15.31 -22.14
CA GLN A 47 -6.56 -16.19 -22.71
C GLN A 47 -6.87 -17.30 -21.71
N ILE A 48 -8.15 -17.46 -21.37
CA ILE A 48 -8.62 -18.54 -20.49
C ILE A 48 -9.72 -19.30 -21.25
N PRO A 49 -9.55 -20.60 -21.54
CA PRO A 49 -10.62 -21.44 -22.07
C PRO A 49 -11.82 -21.43 -21.14
N THR A 50 -13.01 -21.23 -21.70
CA THR A 50 -14.26 -21.30 -20.96
C THR A 50 -15.14 -22.38 -21.55
N TYR A 51 -16.16 -22.80 -20.80
CA TYR A 51 -17.13 -23.79 -21.29
C TYR A 51 -17.81 -23.34 -22.60
N GLN A 52 -18.08 -22.05 -22.75
CA GLN A 52 -18.73 -21.48 -23.93
C GLN A 52 -17.75 -21.13 -25.06
N GLN A 53 -16.46 -20.98 -24.77
CA GLN A 53 -15.43 -20.57 -25.72
C GLN A 53 -14.15 -21.37 -25.48
N THR A 54 -14.04 -22.51 -26.15
CA THR A 54 -12.90 -23.44 -26.05
C THR A 54 -11.60 -22.83 -26.56
N ASP A 55 -11.68 -21.91 -27.52
CA ASP A 55 -10.53 -21.18 -28.07
C ASP A 55 -9.97 -20.11 -27.12
N GLY A 56 -10.60 -19.93 -25.95
CA GLY A 56 -10.20 -18.96 -24.95
C GLY A 56 -10.96 -17.64 -25.03
N ALA A 57 -11.34 -17.12 -23.87
CA ALA A 57 -11.81 -15.75 -23.71
C ALA A 57 -10.68 -14.89 -23.13
N THR A 58 -10.57 -13.65 -23.59
CA THR A 58 -9.61 -12.70 -23.01
C THR A 58 -10.12 -12.22 -21.66
N VAL A 59 -9.43 -12.60 -20.60
CA VAL A 59 -9.75 -12.20 -19.23
C VAL A 59 -8.76 -11.15 -18.78
N ARG A 60 -9.28 -10.05 -18.21
CA ARG A 60 -8.51 -8.98 -17.62
C ARG A 60 -8.91 -8.77 -16.17
N ALA A 61 -7.94 -8.39 -15.34
CA ALA A 61 -8.19 -7.97 -13.97
C ALA A 61 -7.29 -6.79 -13.59
N ALA A 62 -7.80 -5.96 -12.70
CA ALA A 62 -7.07 -4.83 -12.14
C ALA A 62 -7.31 -4.77 -10.62
N LEU A 63 -6.26 -4.37 -9.89
CA LEU A 63 -6.38 -4.08 -8.47
C LEU A 63 -7.06 -2.72 -8.30
N LEU A 64 -8.20 -2.69 -7.61
CA LEU A 64 -8.94 -1.46 -7.39
C LEU A 64 -8.52 -0.72 -6.12
N MET A 65 -8.24 -1.47 -5.04
CA MET A 65 -7.94 -0.90 -3.73
C MET A 65 -7.19 -1.88 -2.82
N VAL A 66 -6.47 -1.33 -1.86
CA VAL A 66 -5.89 -2.04 -0.72
C VAL A 66 -6.70 -1.66 0.52
N ALA A 67 -7.41 -2.62 1.08
CA ALA A 67 -8.25 -2.46 2.26
C ALA A 67 -7.71 -3.35 3.40
N CYS A 68 -7.19 -2.71 4.44
CA CYS A 68 -6.67 -3.37 5.63
C CYS A 68 -6.54 -2.35 6.77
N ASP A 69 -6.23 -2.84 7.97
CA ASP A 69 -5.94 -1.98 9.11
C ASP A 69 -4.75 -1.03 8.83
N ILE A 70 -4.59 0.00 9.67
CA ILE A 70 -3.53 1.00 9.46
C ILE A 70 -2.14 0.36 9.39
N PRO A 71 -1.71 -0.51 10.33
CA PRO A 71 -0.39 -1.15 10.27
C PRO A 71 -0.14 -1.92 8.97
N ALA A 72 -1.07 -2.79 8.56
CA ALA A 72 -0.93 -3.56 7.33
C ALA A 72 -0.95 -2.66 6.10
N ALA A 73 -1.81 -1.63 6.05
CA ALA A 73 -1.87 -0.68 4.95
C ALA A 73 -0.53 0.02 4.74
N ARG A 74 0.15 0.42 5.82
CA ARG A 74 1.48 1.04 5.75
C ARG A 74 2.52 0.06 5.23
N LYS A 75 2.45 -1.19 5.66
CA LYS A 75 3.42 -2.21 5.25
C LYS A 75 3.25 -2.60 3.78
N THR A 76 2.03 -2.92 3.37
CA THR A 76 1.70 -3.36 2.01
C THR A 76 1.91 -2.26 0.99
N SER A 77 1.59 -1.01 1.35
CA SER A 77 1.64 0.13 0.42
C SER A 77 2.97 0.90 0.46
N GLY A 78 3.89 0.52 1.36
CA GLY A 78 5.19 1.16 1.47
C GLY A 78 5.15 2.54 2.11
N PHE A 79 4.21 2.81 3.02
CA PHE A 79 4.17 4.06 3.78
C PHE A 79 4.78 3.90 5.17
N THR A 80 5.19 5.00 5.81
CA THR A 80 5.62 4.97 7.20
C THR A 80 4.47 4.77 8.18
N ALA A 81 4.81 4.29 9.38
CA ALA A 81 3.88 4.04 10.47
C ALA A 81 3.15 5.31 10.93
N HIS A 82 2.02 5.13 11.63
CA HIS A 82 1.17 6.22 12.11
C HIS A 82 1.88 7.17 13.09
N ASN A 83 2.96 6.74 13.74
CA ASN A 83 3.75 7.53 14.68
C ASN A 83 5.04 8.10 14.06
N SER A 84 5.18 8.12 12.73
CA SER A 84 6.33 8.71 12.04
C SER A 84 6.17 10.22 11.85
N THR A 85 7.25 10.89 11.43
CA THR A 85 7.19 12.30 10.99
C THR A 85 6.21 12.48 9.83
N CYS A 86 6.15 11.53 8.89
CA CYS A 86 5.18 11.50 7.79
C CYS A 86 4.01 10.55 8.12
N ALA A 87 3.28 10.82 9.20
CA ALA A 87 2.23 9.94 9.72
C ALA A 87 1.05 9.74 8.74
N CYS A 88 0.68 10.79 8.00
CA CYS A 88 -0.37 10.74 6.98
C CYS A 88 0.21 10.33 5.63
N TYR A 89 -0.38 9.32 4.98
CA TYR A 89 0.01 8.89 3.64
C TYR A 89 -0.80 9.55 2.53
N LYS A 90 -1.84 10.33 2.88
CA LYS A 90 -2.65 11.09 1.91
C LYS A 90 -2.10 12.49 1.65
N CYS A 91 -1.32 13.02 2.60
CA CYS A 91 -0.61 14.30 2.45
C CYS A 91 0.90 14.10 2.57
N SER A 92 1.64 15.16 2.27
CA SER A 92 3.09 15.23 2.39
C SER A 92 3.53 16.05 3.60
N ASN A 93 2.63 16.32 4.55
CA ASN A 93 2.95 17.09 5.74
C ASN A 93 3.86 16.28 6.67
N GLN A 94 4.83 16.97 7.26
CA GLN A 94 5.67 16.46 8.33
C GLN A 94 5.12 16.96 9.67
N PHE A 95 4.85 16.03 10.57
CA PHE A 95 4.32 16.29 11.90
C PHE A 95 5.46 16.31 12.91
N SER A 96 5.53 17.38 13.70
CA SER A 96 6.50 17.54 14.79
C SER A 96 6.20 16.59 15.94
N ARG A 97 7.11 16.56 16.93
CA ARG A 97 6.87 15.85 18.20
C ARG A 97 6.42 16.83 19.27
N LEU A 98 5.57 16.36 20.17
CA LEU A 98 5.20 17.14 21.35
C LEU A 98 6.44 17.32 22.25
N PRO A 99 6.71 18.54 22.78
CA PRO A 99 7.87 18.81 23.61
C PRO A 99 8.00 17.82 24.78
N GLY A 100 9.19 17.25 24.98
CA GLY A 100 9.45 16.30 26.06
C GLY A 100 8.84 14.91 25.89
N THR A 101 8.26 14.59 24.72
CA THR A 101 7.66 13.26 24.46
C THR A 101 8.11 12.69 23.11
N SER A 102 7.88 11.40 22.90
CA SER A 102 8.01 10.74 21.60
C SER A 102 6.72 10.78 20.76
N SER A 103 5.64 11.37 21.28
CA SER A 103 4.34 11.45 20.61
C SER A 103 4.40 12.44 19.45
N VAL A 104 3.77 12.06 18.33
CA VAL A 104 3.57 12.96 17.20
C VAL A 104 2.54 14.02 17.61
N ASP A 105 2.85 15.27 17.30
CA ASP A 105 1.92 16.37 17.47
C ASP A 105 0.95 16.42 16.29
N PHE A 106 -0.30 16.07 16.58
CA PHE A 106 -1.40 16.09 15.63
C PHE A 106 -2.32 17.31 15.81
N HIS A 107 -1.92 18.32 16.58
CA HIS A 107 -2.70 19.54 16.70
C HIS A 107 -2.57 20.42 15.44
N GLY A 108 -3.43 21.44 15.33
CA GLY A 108 -3.30 22.45 14.28
C GLY A 108 -3.63 21.93 12.87
N PHE A 109 -4.63 21.06 12.75
CA PHE A 109 -5.11 20.57 11.46
C PHE A 109 -5.76 21.68 10.63
N ASP A 110 -4.93 22.44 9.91
CA ASP A 110 -5.40 23.36 8.86
C ASP A 110 -5.38 22.66 7.50
N CYS A 111 -6.50 22.01 7.17
CA CYS A 111 -6.67 21.29 5.90
C CYS A 111 -6.37 22.15 4.67
N ALA A 112 -6.54 23.48 4.74
CA ALA A 112 -6.28 24.38 3.62
C ALA A 112 -4.79 24.48 3.27
N GLN A 113 -3.91 24.22 4.25
CA GLN A 113 -2.46 24.25 4.06
C GLN A 113 -1.88 22.88 3.67
N TRP A 114 -2.68 21.83 3.66
CA TRP A 114 -2.18 20.48 3.43
C TRP A 114 -1.78 20.29 1.98
N ARG A 115 -0.54 19.83 1.80
CA ARG A 115 -0.06 19.41 0.48
C ARG A 115 -0.48 17.97 0.25
N HIS A 116 -1.41 17.76 -0.67
CA HIS A 116 -1.78 16.40 -1.07
C HIS A 116 -0.58 15.67 -1.66
N ARG A 117 -0.44 14.41 -1.25
CA ARG A 117 0.57 13.53 -1.83
C ARG A 117 0.11 13.11 -3.22
N SER A 118 0.96 13.25 -4.22
CA SER A 118 0.68 12.76 -5.57
C SER A 118 1.32 11.39 -5.77
N ASP A 119 0.66 10.52 -6.54
CA ASP A 119 1.21 9.21 -6.90
C ASP A 119 2.56 9.31 -7.62
N ARG A 120 2.67 10.26 -8.57
CA ARG A 120 3.91 10.50 -9.32
C ARG A 120 5.09 10.82 -8.40
N ALA A 121 4.95 11.80 -7.51
CA ALA A 121 6.03 12.15 -6.57
C ALA A 121 6.32 10.98 -5.62
N ASN A 122 5.27 10.30 -5.15
CA ASN A 122 5.41 9.18 -4.24
C ASN A 122 6.15 7.98 -4.86
N ARG A 123 5.96 7.72 -6.17
CA ARG A 123 6.71 6.72 -6.94
C ARG A 123 8.18 7.07 -7.04
N VAL A 124 8.50 8.32 -7.40
CA VAL A 124 9.89 8.80 -7.49
C VAL A 124 10.60 8.58 -6.15
N HIS A 125 10.00 9.01 -5.04
CA HIS A 125 10.60 8.82 -3.71
C HIS A 125 10.72 7.34 -3.30
N ALA A 126 9.77 6.49 -3.69
CA ALA A 126 9.86 5.06 -3.45
C ALA A 126 10.99 4.40 -4.27
N GLU A 127 11.22 4.85 -5.51
CA GLU A 127 12.30 4.41 -6.40
C GLU A 127 13.67 4.90 -5.92
N GLU A 128 13.78 6.15 -5.47
CA GLU A 128 14.96 6.70 -4.79
C GLU A 128 15.31 5.84 -3.58
N TRP A 129 14.33 5.54 -2.72
CA TRP A 129 14.51 4.66 -1.57
C TRP A 129 14.97 3.25 -1.97
N ASN A 130 14.43 2.70 -3.07
CA ASN A 130 14.80 1.37 -3.54
C ASN A 130 16.24 1.33 -4.08
N SER A 131 16.63 2.39 -4.79
CA SER A 131 17.94 2.55 -5.43
C SER A 131 19.04 2.93 -4.45
N ALA A 132 18.69 3.49 -3.28
CA ALA A 132 19.63 3.82 -2.22
C ALA A 132 20.46 2.60 -1.79
N SER A 133 21.77 2.80 -1.73
CA SER A 133 22.76 1.73 -1.55
C SER A 133 23.02 1.41 -0.08
N THR A 134 22.77 2.37 0.82
CA THR A 134 23.08 2.20 2.24
C THR A 134 21.80 2.17 3.10
N PRO A 135 21.79 1.39 4.20
CA PRO A 135 20.68 1.43 5.16
C PRO A 135 20.44 2.82 5.75
N SER A 136 21.51 3.61 5.93
CA SER A 136 21.43 4.98 6.47
C SER A 136 20.69 5.92 5.52
N GLU A 137 21.05 5.88 4.23
CA GLU A 137 20.40 6.66 3.17
C GLU A 137 18.92 6.27 3.03
N ARG A 138 18.61 4.96 3.03
CA ARG A 138 17.22 4.48 3.05
C ARG A 138 16.45 4.99 4.25
N GLN A 139 17.08 5.05 5.42
CA GLN A 139 16.43 5.56 6.62
C GLN A 139 16.19 7.07 6.53
N GLN A 140 17.13 7.84 5.98
CA GLN A 140 16.97 9.28 5.73
C GLN A 140 15.81 9.55 4.78
N LEU A 141 15.80 8.92 3.60
CA LEU A 141 14.74 9.07 2.59
C LEU A 141 13.36 8.68 3.15
N LYS A 142 13.31 7.62 3.95
CA LYS A 142 12.08 7.18 4.62
C LYS A 142 11.56 8.21 5.61
N VAL A 143 12.45 8.87 6.38
CA VAL A 143 12.06 9.94 7.32
C VAL A 143 11.58 11.17 6.57
N GLU A 144 12.30 11.56 5.52
CA GLU A 144 12.04 12.76 4.72
C GLU A 144 10.74 12.66 3.92
N TYR A 145 10.55 11.56 3.19
CA TYR A 145 9.41 11.40 2.27
C TYR A 145 8.28 10.53 2.82
N GLY A 146 8.51 9.78 3.89
CA GLY A 146 7.48 8.92 4.50
C GLY A 146 7.12 7.68 3.69
N VAL A 147 7.96 7.29 2.74
CA VAL A 147 7.70 6.20 1.80
C VAL A 147 8.92 5.28 1.65
N ARG A 148 8.65 4.05 1.26
CA ARG A 148 9.61 3.01 0.91
C ARG A 148 9.06 2.17 -0.24
N TRP A 149 9.89 1.34 -0.85
CA TRP A 149 9.46 0.50 -1.95
C TRP A 149 8.42 -0.55 -1.54
N SER A 150 7.36 -0.64 -2.34
CA SER A 150 6.39 -1.73 -2.34
C SER A 150 6.34 -2.35 -3.74
N GLN A 151 6.19 -3.67 -3.82
CA GLN A 151 5.93 -4.33 -5.12
C GLN A 151 4.72 -3.76 -5.84
N LEU A 152 3.74 -3.20 -5.13
CA LEU A 152 2.56 -2.60 -5.72
C LEU A 152 2.88 -1.38 -6.63
N TYR A 153 4.03 -0.71 -6.45
CA TYR A 153 4.44 0.34 -7.40
C TYR A 153 4.69 -0.19 -8.81
N ARG A 154 4.93 -1.49 -9.00
CA ARG A 154 5.07 -2.06 -10.35
C ARG A 154 3.76 -2.09 -11.12
N LEU A 155 2.61 -1.93 -10.46
CA LEU A 155 1.32 -1.76 -11.10
C LEU A 155 1.21 -0.31 -11.59
N GLY A 156 1.64 -0.05 -12.83
CA GLY A 156 1.68 1.30 -13.40
C GLY A 156 0.30 1.99 -13.49
N TYR A 157 -0.78 1.22 -13.50
CA TYR A 157 -2.16 1.74 -13.50
C TYR A 157 -2.71 2.07 -12.10
N PHE A 158 -2.00 1.66 -11.04
CA PHE A 158 -2.53 1.70 -9.67
C PHE A 158 -1.93 2.87 -8.89
N ASP A 159 -2.76 3.85 -8.54
CA ASP A 159 -2.37 4.94 -7.65
C ASP A 159 -2.36 4.44 -6.20
N LEU A 160 -1.18 4.27 -5.61
CA LEU A 160 -1.06 3.75 -4.23
C LEU A 160 -1.53 4.74 -3.18
N VAL A 161 -1.39 6.04 -3.43
CA VAL A 161 -1.83 7.07 -2.50
C VAL A 161 -3.35 7.05 -2.40
N ARG A 162 -4.07 6.91 -3.52
CA ARG A 162 -5.53 6.86 -3.58
C ARG A 162 -6.08 5.47 -3.26
N GLY A 163 -5.49 4.44 -3.86
CA GLY A 163 -5.94 3.05 -3.82
C GLY A 163 -5.76 2.38 -2.46
N THR A 164 -4.83 2.83 -1.63
CA THR A 164 -4.79 2.43 -0.22
C THR A 164 -5.87 3.21 0.52
N ILE A 165 -6.95 2.53 0.90
CA ILE A 165 -8.07 3.19 1.58
C ILE A 165 -7.87 3.23 3.09
N ILE A 166 -8.51 4.20 3.73
CA ILE A 166 -8.64 4.22 5.18
C ILE A 166 -9.77 3.25 5.50
N ASP A 167 -9.46 2.16 6.20
CA ASP A 167 -10.49 1.27 6.73
C ASP A 167 -11.16 1.95 7.95
N PRO A 168 -12.42 2.39 7.85
CA PRO A 168 -13.08 3.04 8.96
C PRO A 168 -13.56 2.05 10.02
N MET A 169 -13.45 0.73 9.78
CA MET A 169 -14.01 -0.27 10.71
C MET A 169 -13.47 -0.12 12.13
N HIS A 170 -12.20 0.23 12.26
CA HIS A 170 -11.54 0.40 13.56
C HIS A 170 -11.83 1.76 14.24
N ASN A 171 -12.42 2.71 13.53
CA ASN A 171 -12.72 4.05 14.06
C ASN A 171 -14.22 4.31 14.27
N LEU A 172 -15.11 3.56 13.58
CA LEU A 172 -16.56 3.79 13.61
C LEU A 172 -17.35 2.71 14.37
N PHE A 173 -16.78 1.54 14.63
CA PHE A 173 -17.48 0.41 15.25
C PHE A 173 -16.81 -0.12 16.53
N LEU A 174 -16.07 0.76 17.24
CA LEU A 174 -15.62 0.48 18.61
C LEU A 174 -16.74 0.68 19.62
#